data_AF-Q56GY3-F1
#
_entry.id   AF-Q56GY3-F1
#
_cell.length_a   1.000
_cell.length_b   1.000
_cell.length_c   1.000
_cell.angle_alpha   90.00
_cell.angle_beta   90.00
_cell.angle_gamma   90.00
#
_symmetry.space_group_name_H-M   'P 1'
#
loop_
_entity.id
_entity.type
_entity.pdbx_description
1 polymer ?
#
loop_
_entity_poly.entity_id
_entity_poly.type
_entity_poly.pdbx_seq_one_letter_code
_entity_poly.pdbx_strand_id
1 'polypeptide(L)'
;AVWFVWWVNHTEVTIPYLATDVTCMGPGAHKGQSVVSLDLYTSELDLTNFILFSLSISAVLSLMMITIANHLYFWDVWYSYHFCKAKIKGYRRLISPSSCYDAFIVYDTKDPAVTEWVLDELVAKLEDPRE
;
A
#
# COMPACT_ATOMS: atom_id res chain seq x y z
N ALA A 1 34.07 -19.15 14.61
CA ALA A 1 35.37 -18.91 13.96
C ALA A 1 35.68 -17.41 13.83
N VAL A 2 34.72 -16.57 13.41
CA VAL A 2 34.89 -15.12 13.22
C VAL A 2 35.50 -14.40 14.44
N TRP A 3 34.97 -14.67 15.63
CA TRP A 3 35.50 -14.09 16.88
C TRP A 3 36.98 -14.42 17.14
N PHE A 4 37.41 -15.65 16.84
CA PHE A 4 38.79 -16.09 17.05
C PHE A 4 39.75 -15.39 16.09
N VAL A 5 39.36 -15.24 14.82
CA VAL A 5 40.16 -14.50 13.81
C VAL A 5 40.25 -13.02 14.16
N TRP A 6 39.13 -12.41 14.60
CA TRP A 6 39.12 -11.02 15.05
C TRP A 6 40.02 -10.78 16.27
N TRP A 7 39.99 -11.72 17.24
CA TRP A 7 40.81 -11.68 18.44
C TRP A 7 42.30 -11.78 18.09
N VAL A 8 42.70 -12.78 17.28
CA VAL A 8 44.09 -12.93 16.81
C VAL A 8 44.60 -11.66 16.11
N ASN A 9 43.73 -10.95 15.39
CA ASN A 9 44.09 -9.71 14.69
C ASN A 9 44.27 -8.49 15.61
N HIS A 10 43.65 -8.48 16.81
CA HIS A 10 43.64 -7.32 17.73
C HIS A 10 44.40 -7.54 19.04
N THR A 11 44.99 -8.71 19.28
CA THR A 11 45.72 -8.99 20.53
C THR A 11 47.18 -8.53 20.48
N GLU A 12 47.65 -7.93 21.56
CA GLU A 12 49.09 -7.64 21.79
C GLU A 12 49.87 -8.84 22.37
N VAL A 13 49.23 -10.00 22.50
CA VAL A 13 49.86 -11.20 23.03
C VAL A 13 50.79 -11.79 21.97
N THR A 14 52.06 -11.98 22.32
CA THR A 14 53.07 -12.53 21.41
C THR A 14 52.84 -14.03 21.19
N ILE A 15 52.21 -14.38 20.07
CA ILE A 15 52.04 -15.78 19.66
C ILE A 15 53.18 -16.13 18.68
N PRO A 16 54.15 -16.97 19.08
CA PRO A 16 55.25 -17.36 18.19
C PRO A 16 54.71 -18.17 17.00
N TYR A 17 55.27 -17.93 15.81
CA TYR A 17 54.92 -18.59 14.53
C TYR A 17 53.48 -18.44 14.05
N LEU A 18 52.75 -17.42 14.54
CA LEU A 18 51.36 -17.14 14.16
C LEU A 18 51.14 -16.95 12.65
N ALA A 19 52.13 -16.40 11.94
CA ALA A 19 52.07 -16.19 10.49
C ALA A 19 52.48 -17.42 9.66
N THR A 20 53.18 -18.39 10.26
CA THR A 20 53.88 -19.47 9.54
C THR A 20 53.33 -20.87 9.83
N ASP A 21 52.95 -21.18 11.06
CA ASP A 21 52.51 -22.53 11.46
C ASP A 21 50.99 -22.61 11.77
N VAL A 22 50.32 -21.47 11.88
CA VAL A 22 48.87 -21.39 12.13
C VAL A 22 48.15 -21.12 10.81
N THR A 23 47.94 -22.20 10.04
CA THR A 23 47.27 -22.16 8.72
C THR A 23 45.88 -22.80 8.75
N CYS A 24 44.99 -22.33 7.88
CA CYS A 24 43.65 -22.91 7.73
C CYS A 24 43.71 -24.23 6.96
N MET A 25 43.07 -25.28 7.50
CA MET A 25 42.99 -26.61 6.87
C MET A 25 41.90 -26.69 5.77
N GLY A 26 41.03 -25.67 5.66
CA GLY A 26 39.96 -25.55 4.67
C GLY A 26 39.11 -24.29 4.92
N PRO A 27 38.10 -23.99 4.08
CA PRO A 27 37.64 -24.74 2.91
C PRO A 27 38.43 -24.39 1.64
N GLY A 28 38.72 -25.38 0.80
CA GLY A 28 39.24 -25.26 -0.58
C GLY A 28 40.19 -24.09 -0.87
N ALA A 29 39.62 -22.92 -1.19
CA ALA A 29 40.31 -21.67 -1.51
C ALA A 29 41.16 -21.07 -0.35
N HIS A 30 40.86 -21.40 0.90
CA HIS A 30 41.54 -20.86 2.09
C HIS A 30 42.53 -21.86 2.71
N LYS A 31 42.72 -23.03 2.09
CA LYS A 31 43.62 -24.07 2.60
C LYS A 31 45.08 -23.64 2.46
N GLY A 32 45.79 -23.51 3.57
CA GLY A 32 47.18 -23.04 3.62
C GLY A 32 47.37 -21.53 3.75
N GLN A 33 46.28 -20.74 3.79
CA GLN A 33 46.36 -19.32 4.17
C GLN A 33 46.57 -19.18 5.68
N SER A 34 47.39 -18.20 6.07
CA SER A 34 47.57 -17.83 7.48
C SER A 34 46.26 -17.23 8.01
N VAL A 35 45.90 -17.62 9.24
CA VAL A 35 44.71 -17.12 9.95
C VAL A 35 44.71 -15.59 10.08
N VAL A 36 45.88 -14.94 10.06
CA VAL A 36 46.03 -13.47 10.12
C VAL A 36 45.62 -12.78 8.82
N SER A 37 45.72 -13.46 7.68
CA SER A 37 45.36 -12.90 6.36
C SER A 37 43.89 -13.12 5.97
N LEU A 38 43.10 -13.71 6.87
CA LEU A 38 41.73 -14.13 6.61
C LEU A 38 40.77 -12.99 6.91
N ASP A 39 40.44 -12.22 5.87
CA ASP A 39 39.52 -11.09 5.96
C ASP A 39 38.07 -11.61 5.96
N LEU A 40 37.50 -11.85 7.15
CA LEU A 40 36.12 -12.33 7.35
C LEU A 40 35.08 -11.21 7.22
N TYR A 41 35.29 -10.27 6.30
CA TYR A 41 34.34 -9.20 5.96
C TYR A 41 32.96 -9.76 5.55
N THR A 42 32.90 -11.03 5.16
CA THR A 42 31.66 -11.75 4.82
C THR A 42 30.69 -11.97 5.98
N SER A 43 31.09 -11.89 7.25
CA SER A 43 30.15 -12.09 8.38
C SER A 43 29.52 -10.80 8.93
N GLU A 44 30.08 -9.62 8.66
CA GLU A 44 29.46 -8.32 8.99
C GLU A 44 28.36 -7.93 7.98
N LEU A 45 28.39 -8.56 6.80
CA LEU A 45 27.37 -8.39 5.76
C LEU A 45 26.02 -9.02 6.14
N ASP A 46 25.95 -9.91 7.12
CA ASP A 46 24.70 -10.63 7.43
C ASP A 46 23.61 -9.71 8.00
N LEU A 47 23.94 -8.82 8.94
CA LEU A 47 22.94 -7.94 9.56
C LEU A 47 22.49 -6.84 8.60
N THR A 48 23.42 -6.21 7.90
CA THR A 48 23.12 -5.13 6.95
C THR A 48 22.34 -5.65 5.75
N ASN A 49 22.70 -6.81 5.21
CA ASN A 49 21.97 -7.46 4.13
C ASN A 49 20.58 -7.91 4.59
N PHE A 50 20.45 -8.45 5.82
CA PHE A 50 19.14 -8.80 6.38
C PHE A 50 18.22 -7.58 6.53
N ILE A 51 18.75 -6.44 7.01
CA ILE A 51 18.00 -5.18 7.11
C ILE A 51 17.58 -4.68 5.73
N LEU A 52 18.50 -4.65 4.77
CA LEU A 52 18.21 -4.21 3.39
C LEU A 52 17.19 -5.12 2.71
N PHE A 53 17.29 -6.43 2.91
CA PHE A 53 16.33 -7.40 2.39
C PHE A 53 14.94 -7.20 3.01
N SER A 54 14.87 -7.04 4.34
CA SER A 54 13.62 -6.77 5.06
C SER A 54 12.97 -5.45 4.62
N LEU A 55 13.78 -4.39 4.44
CA LEU A 55 13.30 -3.12 3.94
C LEU A 55 12.77 -3.24 2.51
N SER A 56 13.49 -3.96 1.65
CA SER A 56 13.11 -4.16 0.24
C SER A 56 11.81 -4.93 0.12
N ILE A 57 11.66 -6.03 0.86
CA ILE A 57 10.45 -6.84 0.82
C ILE A 57 9.25 -6.07 1.40
N SER A 58 9.48 -5.29 2.47
CA SER A 58 8.46 -4.41 3.03
C SER A 58 7.99 -3.38 2.01
N ALA A 59 8.92 -2.71 1.31
CA ALA A 59 8.57 -1.73 0.28
C ALA A 59 7.76 -2.36 -0.87
N VAL A 60 8.16 -3.54 -1.34
CA VAL A 60 7.44 -4.27 -2.41
C VAL A 60 6.02 -4.63 -1.96
N LEU A 61 5.87 -5.18 -0.75
CA LEU A 61 4.56 -5.54 -0.19
C LEU A 61 3.69 -4.30 -0.01
N SER A 62 4.24 -3.19 0.50
CA SER A 62 3.50 -1.94 0.64
C SER A 62 3.02 -1.40 -0.71
N LEU A 63 3.87 -1.38 -1.74
CA LEU A 63 3.48 -0.95 -3.08
C LEU A 63 2.39 -1.85 -3.68
N MET A 64 2.50 -3.16 -3.49
CA MET A 64 1.48 -4.11 -3.95
C MET A 64 0.15 -3.88 -3.22
N MET A 65 0.17 -3.69 -1.89
CA MET A 65 -1.04 -3.42 -1.12
C MET A 65 -1.68 -2.08 -1.51
N ILE A 66 -0.88 -1.03 -1.71
CA ILE A 66 -1.37 0.29 -2.13
C ILE A 66 -2.01 0.21 -3.52
N THR A 67 -1.37 -0.47 -4.47
CA THR A 67 -1.91 -0.60 -5.83
C THR A 67 -3.22 -1.38 -5.87
N ILE A 68 -3.30 -2.50 -5.13
CA ILE A 68 -4.53 -3.29 -5.00
C ILE A 68 -5.63 -2.48 -4.31
N ALA A 69 -5.30 -1.83 -3.20
CA ALA A 69 -6.26 -1.00 -2.46
C ALA A 69 -6.76 0.16 -3.32
N ASN A 70 -5.89 0.80 -4.10
CA ASN A 70 -6.30 1.83 -5.03
C ASN A 70 -7.22 1.24 -6.10
N HIS A 71 -6.86 0.13 -6.75
CA HIS A 71 -7.74 -0.44 -7.79
C HIS A 71 -9.13 -0.82 -7.27
N LEU A 72 -9.22 -1.40 -6.06
CA LEU A 72 -10.50 -1.83 -5.48
C LEU A 72 -11.30 -0.67 -4.88
N TYR A 73 -10.63 0.21 -4.12
CA TYR A 73 -11.30 1.24 -3.30
C TYR A 73 -11.19 2.65 -3.90
N PHE A 74 -10.56 2.85 -5.06
CA PHE A 74 -10.48 4.18 -5.68
C PHE A 74 -11.86 4.77 -5.91
N TRP A 75 -12.80 3.95 -6.39
CA TRP A 75 -14.16 4.41 -6.61
C TRP A 75 -14.86 4.71 -5.28
N ASP A 76 -14.74 3.86 -4.27
CA ASP A 76 -15.36 4.10 -2.96
C ASP A 76 -14.83 5.37 -2.27
N VAL A 77 -13.52 5.60 -2.30
CA VAL A 77 -12.91 6.80 -1.73
C VAL A 77 -13.32 8.04 -2.52
N TRP A 78 -13.31 7.97 -3.85
CA TRP A 78 -13.74 9.07 -4.70
C TRP A 78 -15.23 9.40 -4.52
N TYR A 79 -16.07 8.37 -4.45
CA TYR A 79 -17.50 8.50 -4.22
C TYR A 79 -17.78 9.07 -2.83
N SER A 80 -17.13 8.54 -1.78
CA SER A 80 -17.22 9.05 -0.41
C SER A 80 -16.74 10.51 -0.33
N TYR A 81 -15.64 10.87 -0.99
CA TYR A 81 -15.16 12.25 -1.06
C TYR A 81 -16.20 13.19 -1.66
N HIS A 82 -16.75 12.85 -2.83
CA HIS A 82 -17.78 13.68 -3.48
C HIS A 82 -19.08 13.72 -2.70
N PHE A 83 -19.48 12.61 -2.09
CA PHE A 83 -20.67 12.53 -1.25
C PHE A 83 -20.52 13.40 0.01
N CYS A 84 -19.40 13.29 0.71
CA CYS A 84 -19.07 14.15 1.86
C CYS A 84 -18.98 15.62 1.44
N LYS A 85 -18.35 15.91 0.31
CA LYS A 85 -18.28 17.27 -0.25
C LYS A 85 -19.67 17.80 -0.57
N ALA A 86 -20.55 17.00 -1.15
CA ALA A 86 -21.94 17.37 -1.44
C ALA A 86 -22.74 17.60 -0.14
N LYS A 87 -22.55 16.76 0.88
CA LYS A 87 -23.14 16.93 2.21
C LYS A 87 -22.69 18.21 2.90
N ILE A 88 -21.39 18.51 2.90
CA ILE A 88 -20.81 19.70 3.55
C ILE A 88 -21.21 20.98 2.81
N LYS A 89 -21.19 20.97 1.47
CA LYS A 89 -21.54 22.13 0.66
C LYS A 89 -23.04 22.46 0.74
N GLY A 90 -23.84 21.53 1.28
CA GLY A 90 -25.28 21.60 1.32
C GLY A 90 -25.86 21.38 -0.08
N TYR A 91 -26.87 20.53 -0.20
CA TYR A 91 -27.67 20.49 -1.41
C TYR A 91 -28.48 21.78 -1.47
N ARG A 92 -27.97 22.79 -2.18
CA ARG A 92 -28.79 23.94 -2.55
C ARG A 92 -29.85 23.41 -3.51
N ARG A 93 -31.12 23.38 -3.11
CA ARG A 93 -32.25 23.17 -4.03
C ARG A 93 -31.96 24.10 -5.20
N LEU A 94 -31.75 23.56 -6.40
CA LEU A 94 -31.77 24.41 -7.58
C LEU A 94 -33.19 24.96 -7.59
N ILE A 95 -33.36 26.20 -7.15
CA ILE A 95 -34.57 26.97 -7.43
C ILE A 95 -34.53 27.06 -8.95
N SER A 96 -35.25 26.14 -9.58
CA SER A 96 -35.49 26.19 -11.01
C SER A 96 -36.14 27.54 -11.26
N PRO A 97 -35.51 28.46 -12.00
CA PRO A 97 -36.23 29.64 -12.45
C PRO A 97 -37.36 29.10 -13.30
N SER A 98 -38.61 29.24 -12.82
CA SER A 98 -39.88 28.89 -13.48
C SER A 98 -39.63 28.21 -14.83
N SER A 99 -39.39 26.90 -14.80
CA SER A 99 -38.99 26.16 -16.00
C SER A 99 -40.04 26.45 -17.06
N CYS A 100 -39.65 27.12 -18.14
CA CYS A 100 -40.53 27.39 -19.27
C CYS A 100 -40.82 26.12 -20.11
N TYR A 101 -40.40 24.96 -19.59
CA TYR A 101 -40.56 23.65 -20.16
C TYR A 101 -41.42 22.81 -19.23
N ASP A 102 -42.55 22.37 -19.75
CA ASP A 102 -43.39 21.34 -19.14
C ASP A 102 -42.71 19.97 -19.31
N ALA A 103 -42.68 19.19 -18.23
CA ALA A 103 -42.17 17.82 -18.28
C ALA A 103 -43.27 16.92 -18.86
N PHE A 104 -42.99 16.26 -19.99
CA PHE A 104 -43.89 15.25 -20.54
C PHE A 104 -43.48 13.85 -20.09
N ILE A 105 -44.42 13.09 -19.53
CA ILE A 105 -44.20 11.75 -19.00
C ILE A 105 -45.03 10.76 -19.83
N VAL A 106 -44.37 9.71 -20.33
CA VAL A 106 -45.04 8.58 -21.00
C VAL A 106 -44.99 7.39 -20.07
N TYR A 107 -46.16 6.85 -19.75
CA TYR A 107 -46.30 5.67 -18.89
C TYR A 107 -47.29 4.68 -19.51
N ASP A 108 -47.25 3.43 -19.06
CA ASP A 108 -48.18 2.41 -19.50
C ASP A 108 -49.53 2.58 -18.80
N THR A 109 -50.55 2.98 -19.55
CA THR A 109 -51.92 3.16 -19.04
C THR A 109 -52.64 1.83 -18.81
N LYS A 110 -52.05 0.69 -19.21
CA LYS A 110 -52.60 -0.65 -18.95
C LYS A 110 -52.24 -1.17 -17.57
N ASP A 111 -51.21 -0.61 -16.94
CA ASP A 111 -50.83 -0.94 -15.57
C ASP A 111 -51.56 0.02 -14.60
N PRO A 112 -52.54 -0.47 -13.82
CA PRO A 112 -53.28 0.37 -12.89
C PRO A 112 -52.40 0.90 -11.77
N ALA A 113 -51.38 0.16 -11.33
CA ALA A 113 -50.50 0.60 -10.24
C ALA A 113 -49.60 1.75 -10.69
N VAL A 114 -49.10 1.69 -11.93
CA VAL A 114 -48.32 2.80 -12.52
C VAL A 114 -49.21 4.01 -12.74
N THR A 115 -50.44 3.82 -13.22
CA THR A 115 -51.38 4.92 -13.47
C THR A 115 -51.77 5.64 -12.17
N GLU A 116 -52.08 4.89 -11.11
CA GLU A 116 -52.40 5.42 -9.78
C GLU A 116 -51.22 6.23 -9.23
N TRP A 117 -50.01 5.66 -9.25
CA TRP A 117 -48.83 6.35 -8.75
C TRP A 117 -48.50 7.64 -9.54
N VAL A 118 -48.62 7.62 -10.87
CA VAL A 118 -48.36 8.81 -11.70
C VAL A 118 -49.36 9.92 -11.39
N LEU A 119 -50.66 9.61 -11.33
CA LEU A 119 -51.70 10.63 -11.17
C LEU A 119 -51.82 11.11 -9.72
N ASP A 120 -51.83 10.18 -8.76
CA ASP A 120 -52.17 10.50 -7.37
C ASP A 120 -50.94 10.91 -6.53
N GLU A 121 -49.74 10.50 -6.93
CA GLU A 121 -48.52 10.81 -6.18
C GLU A 121 -47.55 11.71 -6.93
N LEU A 122 -47.21 11.39 -8.18
CA LEU A 122 -46.21 12.15 -8.93
C LEU A 122 -46.74 13.52 -9.36
N VAL A 123 -47.90 13.56 -10.03
CA VAL A 123 -48.54 14.84 -10.43
C VAL A 123 -48.89 15.66 -9.19
N ALA A 124 -49.47 15.03 -8.16
CA ALA A 124 -49.81 15.72 -6.92
C ALA A 124 -48.59 16.40 -6.27
N LYS A 125 -47.43 15.73 -6.18
CA LYS A 125 -46.23 16.34 -5.57
C LYS A 125 -45.54 17.40 -6.44
N LEU A 126 -45.67 17.32 -7.76
CA LEU A 126 -45.01 18.23 -8.69
C LEU A 126 -45.85 19.49 -8.97
N GLU A 127 -47.17 19.38 -8.90
CA GLU A 127 -48.10 20.47 -9.20
C GLU A 127 -48.77 21.09 -7.97
N ASP A 128 -48.58 20.56 -6.75
CA ASP A 128 -49.14 21.15 -5.52
C ASP A 128 -48.57 22.57 -5.29
N PRO A 129 -49.40 23.63 -5.34
CA PRO A 129 -48.95 25.01 -5.20
C PRO A 129 -48.55 25.41 -3.77
N ARG A 130 -48.50 24.46 -2.83
CA ARG A 130 -48.18 24.70 -1.40
C ARG A 130 -46.73 24.41 -1.00
N GLU A 131 -45.86 24.01 -1.92
CA GLU A 131 -44.39 23.95 -1.74
C GLU A 131 -43.62 24.97 -2.58
#